data_AF-A0ABD6CBB5-F1
#
_entry.id   AF-A0ABD6CBB5-F1
#
_cell.length_a   1.000
_cell.length_b   1.000
_cell.length_c   1.000
_cell.angle_alpha   90.00
_cell.angle_beta   90.00
_cell.angle_gamma   90.00
#
_symmetry.space_group_name_H-M   'P 1'
#
loop_
_entity.id
_entity.type
_entity.pdbx_description
1 polymer ?
#
loop_
_entity_poly.entity_id
_entity_poly.type
_entity_poly.pdbx_seq_one_letter_code
_entity_poly.pdbx_strand_id
1 'polypeptide(L)'
;MEWRCAWCGKPHEENDPPCDNCGHGEFEKAVVPMAPESDDDDSDTITVWVCAECGNDHPKHTPPCDRCGGGPLERRDVDYDEEAVMAEMLGADEGGRSPSADVSYLDVLDTKLVLGFVGVGLLVVVLALGFMGIVDVPGIPNDGGPVPGNATTYQGLSLSTVEAEYVSELNARRAANGDANLTRDQPLSSAATSFNQDRVRAEYADGEGPNSKAVGRRVDDACGDADPASVIFAVEAGQGQDASQRFDSERAMAQALVSAYRNSPDAPASFANTSNGIVGVDVHVAPDGRIYVTQFAC
;
A
#
# COMPACT_ATOMS: atom_id res chain seq x y z
N MET A 1 49.44 -20.11 -5.46
CA MET A 1 49.60 -20.70 -4.11
C MET A 1 49.58 -22.20 -4.29
N GLU A 2 50.77 -22.81 -4.44
CA GLU A 2 50.88 -24.23 -4.80
C GLU A 2 50.94 -25.14 -3.57
N TRP A 3 51.21 -24.59 -2.38
CA TRP A 3 51.36 -25.36 -1.15
C TRP A 3 50.44 -24.83 -0.06
N ARG A 4 50.05 -25.69 0.88
CA ARG A 4 49.39 -25.31 2.14
C ARG A 4 49.99 -26.12 3.28
N CYS A 5 50.08 -25.53 4.46
CA CYS A 5 50.49 -26.27 5.64
C CYS A 5 49.47 -27.39 5.92
N ALA A 6 49.92 -28.64 5.99
CA ALA A 6 49.05 -29.80 6.21
C ALA A 6 48.31 -29.74 7.56
N TRP A 7 48.84 -28.94 8.49
CA TRP A 7 48.31 -28.83 9.84
C TRP A 7 47.33 -27.67 10.01
N CYS A 8 47.72 -26.44 9.65
CA CYS A 8 46.86 -25.26 9.84
C CYS A 8 46.09 -24.83 8.57
N GLY A 9 46.43 -25.39 7.41
CA GLY A 9 45.79 -25.08 6.12
C GLY A 9 46.15 -23.71 5.54
N LYS A 10 47.07 -22.95 6.15
CA LYS A 10 47.53 -21.67 5.60
C LYS A 10 48.18 -21.90 4.23
N PRO A 11 47.83 -21.14 3.19
CA PRO A 11 48.46 -21.27 1.89
C PRO A 11 49.86 -20.65 1.88
N HIS A 12 50.76 -21.26 1.12
CA HIS A 12 52.15 -20.87 0.93
C HIS A 12 52.52 -20.93 -0.56
N GLU A 13 53.51 -20.12 -0.93
CA GLU A 13 54.02 -20.08 -2.30
C GLU A 13 54.95 -21.27 -2.58
N GLU A 14 55.76 -21.66 -1.60
CA GLU A 14 56.73 -22.75 -1.70
C GLU A 14 56.69 -23.66 -0.45
N ASN A 15 57.24 -24.87 -0.56
CA ASN A 15 57.37 -25.81 0.55
C ASN A 15 58.64 -25.48 1.37
N ASP A 16 58.55 -24.45 2.22
CA ASP A 16 59.65 -23.97 3.06
C ASP A 16 59.32 -24.15 4.56
N PRO A 17 59.65 -25.30 5.16
CA PRO A 17 59.48 -25.52 6.59
C PRO A 17 60.52 -24.78 7.43
N PRO A 18 60.14 -24.23 8.60
CA PRO A 18 58.85 -24.40 9.30
C PRO A 18 57.75 -23.41 8.89
N CYS A 19 56.48 -23.81 9.01
CA CYS A 19 55.33 -22.93 8.77
C CYS A 19 55.37 -21.70 9.70
N ASP A 20 55.32 -20.52 9.09
CA ASP A 20 55.40 -19.22 9.77
C ASP A 20 54.24 -18.95 10.76
N ASN A 21 53.12 -19.67 10.63
CA ASN A 21 51.94 -19.48 11.48
C ASN A 21 51.89 -20.46 12.67
N CYS A 22 52.21 -21.74 12.44
CA CYS A 22 52.05 -22.77 13.46
C CYS A 22 53.36 -23.49 13.85
N GLY A 23 54.48 -23.21 13.18
CA GLY A 23 55.78 -23.80 13.50
C GLY A 23 55.98 -25.26 13.06
N HIS A 24 54.98 -25.90 12.46
CA HIS A 24 55.08 -27.27 11.95
C HIS A 24 55.70 -27.34 10.55
N GLY A 25 56.39 -28.44 10.24
CA GLY A 25 57.26 -28.55 9.06
C GLY A 25 56.68 -29.29 7.85
N GLU A 26 55.38 -29.58 7.81
CA GLU A 26 54.79 -30.42 6.75
C GLU A 26 53.80 -29.62 5.89
N PHE A 27 54.06 -29.59 4.58
CA PHE A 27 53.28 -28.86 3.58
C PHE A 27 52.83 -29.82 2.49
N GLU A 28 51.59 -29.66 2.04
CA GLU A 28 50.98 -30.43 0.95
C GLU A 28 50.61 -29.51 -0.21
N LYS A 29 50.55 -30.02 -1.44
CA LYS A 29 50.18 -29.19 -2.59
C LYS A 29 48.72 -28.76 -2.46
N ALA A 30 48.47 -27.45 -2.51
CA ALA A 30 47.16 -26.85 -2.51
C ALA A 30 46.49 -27.13 -3.86
N VAL A 31 45.75 -28.25 -3.94
CA VAL A 31 44.90 -28.55 -5.09
C VAL A 31 43.79 -27.50 -5.13
N VAL A 32 43.75 -26.69 -6.18
CA VAL A 32 42.60 -25.82 -6.48
C VAL A 32 41.46 -26.74 -6.91
N PRO A 33 40.29 -26.72 -6.27
CA PRO A 33 39.14 -27.45 -6.79
C PRO A 33 38.77 -26.80 -8.13
N MET A 34 39.12 -27.45 -9.24
CA MET A 34 38.33 -27.31 -10.45
C MET A 34 37.05 -28.10 -10.20
N ALA A 35 35.90 -27.50 -10.55
CA ALA A 35 34.63 -28.21 -10.53
C ALA A 35 34.81 -29.54 -11.29
N PRO A 36 34.42 -30.69 -10.72
CA PRO A 36 34.63 -31.96 -11.39
C PRO A 36 33.80 -31.98 -12.67
N GLU A 37 34.49 -32.17 -13.80
CA GLU A 37 33.83 -32.71 -14.99
C GLU A 37 33.47 -34.16 -14.64
N SER A 38 32.20 -34.48 -14.85
CA SER A 38 31.57 -35.79 -14.69
C SER A 38 32.44 -36.93 -15.22
N ASP A 39 32.74 -37.91 -14.36
CA ASP A 39 32.83 -39.36 -14.63
C ASP A 39 33.72 -40.10 -13.60
N ASP A 40 33.43 -39.96 -12.30
CA ASP A 40 33.95 -40.87 -11.27
C ASP A 40 32.82 -41.16 -10.25
N ASP A 41 32.29 -42.38 -10.31
CA ASP A 41 31.11 -42.92 -9.59
C ASP A 41 31.40 -43.31 -8.12
N ASP A 42 32.43 -42.73 -7.49
CA ASP A 42 32.94 -43.13 -6.16
C ASP A 42 33.36 -41.92 -5.28
N SER A 43 32.58 -40.83 -5.28
CA SER A 43 32.90 -39.62 -4.49
C SER A 43 31.96 -39.27 -3.34
N ASP A 44 31.15 -40.22 -2.84
CA ASP A 44 30.19 -39.95 -1.76
C ASP A 44 30.78 -40.06 -0.35
N THR A 45 32.06 -40.44 -0.23
CA THR A 45 32.73 -40.51 1.08
C THR A 45 33.35 -39.17 1.48
N ILE A 46 32.80 -38.53 2.51
CA ILE A 46 33.36 -37.34 3.14
C ILE A 46 34.16 -37.76 4.37
N THR A 47 35.43 -37.39 4.42
CA THR A 47 36.25 -37.60 5.62
C THR A 47 35.90 -36.56 6.71
N VAL A 48 35.53 -37.03 7.90
CA VAL A 48 35.36 -36.22 9.12
C VAL A 48 36.28 -36.70 10.25
N TRP A 49 36.62 -35.81 11.18
CA TRP A 49 37.40 -36.15 12.38
C TRP A 49 36.47 -36.36 13.56
N VAL A 50 36.46 -37.53 14.17
CA VAL A 50 35.53 -37.87 15.26
C VAL A 50 36.30 -38.07 16.55
N CYS A 51 35.84 -37.45 17.64
CA CYS A 51 36.44 -37.67 18.95
C CYS A 51 36.21 -39.11 19.43
N ALA A 52 37.28 -39.84 19.74
CA ALA A 52 37.19 -41.22 20.22
C ALA A 52 36.48 -41.36 21.58
N GLU A 53 36.41 -40.29 22.37
CA GLU A 53 35.80 -40.31 23.70
C GLU A 53 34.32 -39.91 23.70
N CYS A 54 33.93 -38.88 22.94
CA CYS A 54 32.55 -38.36 22.96
C CYS A 54 31.78 -38.52 21.64
N GLY A 55 32.45 -38.98 20.57
CA GLY A 55 31.82 -39.20 19.27
C GLY A 55 31.47 -37.91 18.50
N ASN A 56 31.90 -36.73 18.97
CA ASN A 56 31.62 -35.47 18.29
C ASN A 56 32.45 -35.34 17.02
N ASP A 57 31.83 -34.86 15.94
CA ASP A 57 32.43 -34.62 14.64
C ASP A 57 33.08 -33.23 14.57
N HIS A 58 34.23 -33.16 13.90
CA HIS A 58 35.00 -31.95 13.71
C HIS A 58 35.44 -31.84 12.25
N PRO A 59 35.34 -30.63 11.66
CA PRO A 59 35.81 -30.39 10.31
C PRO A 59 37.36 -30.36 10.20
N LYS A 60 38.10 -30.28 11.32
CA LYS A 60 39.57 -30.22 11.35
C LYS A 60 40.14 -31.00 12.52
N HIS A 61 41.33 -31.56 12.36
CA HIS A 61 42.06 -32.27 13.41
C HIS A 61 42.70 -31.29 14.42
N THR A 62 41.90 -30.79 15.36
CA THR A 62 42.34 -29.81 16.38
C THR A 62 42.18 -30.38 17.80
N PRO A 63 43.00 -31.37 18.24
CA PRO A 63 42.97 -31.82 19.62
C PRO A 63 43.49 -30.73 20.59
N PRO A 64 42.93 -30.59 21.80
CA PRO A 64 41.88 -31.43 22.40
C PRO A 64 40.46 -31.15 21.86
N CYS A 65 39.56 -32.12 21.97
CA CYS A 65 38.14 -31.95 21.57
C CYS A 65 37.50 -30.76 22.32
N ASP A 66 36.87 -29.85 21.58
CA ASP A 66 36.22 -28.63 22.11
C ASP A 66 35.06 -28.93 23.08
N ARG A 67 34.38 -30.07 22.91
CA ARG A 67 33.22 -30.47 23.70
C ARG A 67 33.57 -31.14 25.01
N CYS A 68 34.49 -32.12 24.99
CA CYS A 68 34.81 -32.92 26.17
C CYS A 68 36.24 -32.72 26.70
N GLY A 69 37.11 -32.01 25.97
CA GLY A 69 38.53 -31.87 26.30
C GLY A 69 39.35 -33.16 26.13
N GLY A 70 38.73 -34.21 25.59
CA GLY A 70 39.33 -35.53 25.39
C GLY A 70 40.43 -35.55 24.32
N GLY A 71 41.11 -36.69 24.25
CA GLY A 71 42.32 -36.91 23.45
C GLY A 71 42.11 -37.00 21.92
N PRO A 72 42.94 -37.80 21.21
CA PRO A 72 43.11 -37.68 19.77
C PRO A 72 41.79 -37.90 19.01
N LEU A 73 41.62 -37.13 17.93
CA LEU A 73 40.50 -37.27 17.00
C LEU A 73 40.88 -38.32 15.95
N GLU A 74 39.98 -39.26 15.70
CA GLU A 74 40.19 -40.32 14.70
C GLU A 74 39.58 -39.90 13.36
N ARG A 75 40.29 -40.19 12.26
CA ARG A 75 39.80 -39.93 10.92
C ARG A 75 38.80 -41.01 10.54
N ARG A 76 37.56 -40.62 10.23
CA ARG A 76 36.51 -41.53 9.78
C ARG A 76 35.94 -41.05 8.45
N ASP A 77 35.89 -41.96 7.49
CA ASP A 77 35.21 -41.73 6.23
C ASP A 77 33.72 -42.04 6.45
N VAL A 78 32.87 -41.06 6.18
CA VAL A 78 31.41 -41.18 6.27
C VAL A 78 30.88 -41.18 4.85
N ASP A 79 30.15 -42.25 4.53
CA ASP A 79 29.46 -42.39 3.26
C ASP A 79 28.17 -41.55 3.30
N TYR A 80 28.03 -40.64 2.34
CA TYR A 80 26.87 -39.76 2.22
C TYR A 80 25.97 -40.30 1.10
N ASP A 81 25.13 -41.26 1.45
CA ASP A 81 24.09 -41.74 0.55
C ASP A 81 22.97 -40.69 0.47
N GLU A 82 22.99 -39.90 -0.61
CA GLU A 82 22.00 -38.84 -0.86
C GLU A 82 20.57 -39.39 -0.88
N GLU A 83 20.35 -40.63 -1.36
CA GLU A 83 19.04 -41.27 -1.41
C GLU A 83 18.54 -41.63 0.00
N ALA A 84 19.44 -42.13 0.86
CA ALA A 84 19.11 -42.44 2.25
C ALA A 84 18.80 -41.19 3.09
N VAL A 85 19.59 -40.13 2.95
CA VAL A 85 19.36 -38.87 3.67
C VAL A 85 18.06 -38.20 3.22
N MET A 86 17.77 -38.22 1.92
CA MET A 86 16.50 -37.74 1.38
C MET A 86 15.32 -38.60 1.84
N ALA A 87 15.47 -39.92 1.94
CA ALA A 87 14.44 -40.82 2.45
C ALA A 87 14.13 -40.57 3.94
N GLU A 88 15.14 -40.26 4.75
CA GLU A 88 14.98 -39.98 6.17
C GLU A 88 14.37 -38.58 6.42
N MET A 89 14.79 -37.56 5.66
CA MET A 89 14.20 -36.21 5.72
C MET A 89 12.75 -36.16 5.21
N LEU A 90 12.38 -37.02 4.26
CA LEU A 90 11.03 -37.10 3.71
C LEU A 90 10.08 -37.98 4.55
N GLY A 91 10.54 -38.52 5.68
CA GLY A 91 9.69 -39.21 6.65
C GLY A 91 8.99 -40.43 6.05
N ALA A 92 9.76 -41.34 5.47
CA ALA A 92 9.24 -42.64 5.05
C ALA A 92 8.89 -43.50 6.30
N ASP A 93 7.76 -43.19 6.92
CA ASP A 93 7.09 -44.14 7.82
C ASP A 93 6.87 -45.45 7.04
N GLU A 94 7.04 -46.60 7.71
CA GLU A 94 6.96 -47.97 7.18
C GLU A 94 5.58 -48.36 6.55
N GLY A 95 4.74 -47.38 6.20
CA GLY A 95 3.43 -47.52 5.55
C GLY A 95 3.42 -47.38 4.03
N GLY A 96 4.57 -47.27 3.36
CA GLY A 96 4.70 -47.51 1.91
C GLY A 96 3.79 -46.66 1.00
N ARG A 97 3.62 -45.36 1.29
CA ARG A 97 2.89 -44.44 0.41
C ARG A 97 3.87 -43.52 -0.30
N SER A 98 4.17 -43.85 -1.55
CA SER A 98 4.94 -42.99 -2.47
C SER A 98 4.25 -41.61 -2.61
N PRO A 99 4.97 -40.48 -2.61
CA PRO A 99 4.39 -39.17 -2.87
C PRO A 99 4.00 -39.10 -4.36
N SER A 100 2.74 -39.38 -4.68
CA SER A 100 2.22 -39.16 -6.02
C SER A 100 2.10 -37.67 -6.31
N ALA A 101 2.28 -37.30 -7.57
CA ALA A 101 2.16 -35.95 -8.12
C ALA A 101 0.71 -35.41 -8.13
N ASP A 102 -0.03 -35.65 -7.05
CA ASP A 102 -1.44 -35.27 -6.87
C ASP A 102 -1.64 -34.20 -5.79
N VAL A 103 -0.59 -33.48 -5.37
CA VAL A 103 -0.77 -32.28 -4.54
C VAL A 103 -1.33 -31.16 -5.43
N SER A 104 -2.65 -31.14 -5.56
CA SER A 104 -3.39 -30.08 -6.24
C SER A 104 -3.31 -28.80 -5.41
N TYR A 105 -3.30 -27.62 -6.05
CA TYR A 105 -3.44 -26.32 -5.35
C TYR A 105 -4.69 -26.26 -4.45
N LEU A 106 -5.66 -27.16 -4.68
CA LEU A 106 -6.85 -27.33 -3.85
C LEU A 106 -6.58 -28.04 -2.51
N ASP A 107 -5.51 -28.82 -2.36
CA ASP A 107 -5.14 -29.44 -1.07
C ASP A 107 -4.48 -28.43 -0.11
N VAL A 108 -3.99 -27.30 -0.64
CA VAL A 108 -3.50 -26.16 0.17
C VAL A 108 -4.67 -25.34 0.73
N LEU A 109 -5.86 -25.46 0.15
CA LEU A 109 -7.08 -24.86 0.67
C LEU A 109 -7.60 -25.68 1.87
N ASP A 110 -6.87 -25.61 2.99
CA ASP A 110 -7.41 -25.98 4.29
C ASP A 110 -8.73 -25.20 4.49
N THR A 111 -9.76 -25.87 5.02
CA THR A 111 -11.04 -25.24 5.37
C THR A 111 -10.82 -23.97 6.20
N LYS A 112 -9.79 -23.95 7.05
CA LYS A 112 -9.38 -22.77 7.83
C LYS A 112 -8.86 -21.63 6.96
N LEU A 113 -8.11 -21.92 5.89
CA LEU A 113 -7.61 -20.92 4.95
C LEU A 113 -8.76 -20.31 4.14
N VAL A 114 -9.70 -21.13 3.66
CA VAL A 114 -10.92 -20.66 2.97
C VAL A 114 -11.75 -19.76 3.87
N LEU A 115 -12.00 -20.19 5.12
CA LEU A 115 -12.72 -19.37 6.10
C LEU A 115 -11.98 -18.08 6.43
N GLY A 116 -10.65 -18.10 6.49
CA GLY A 116 -9.81 -16.92 6.67
C GLY A 116 -10.00 -15.91 5.53
N PHE A 117 -9.91 -16.35 4.28
CA PHE A 117 -10.12 -15.48 3.12
C PHE A 117 -11.54 -14.94 3.03
N VAL A 118 -12.55 -15.74 3.36
CA VAL A 118 -13.95 -15.26 3.44
C VAL A 118 -14.09 -14.20 4.52
N GLY A 119 -13.48 -14.41 5.70
CA GLY A 119 -13.48 -13.44 6.79
C GLY A 119 -12.81 -12.11 6.41
N VAL A 120 -11.63 -12.18 5.79
CA VAL A 120 -10.91 -11.00 5.27
C VAL A 120 -11.74 -10.30 4.18
N GLY A 121 -12.32 -11.05 3.25
CA GLY A 121 -13.18 -10.49 2.20
C GLY A 121 -14.39 -9.75 2.78
N LEU A 122 -15.06 -10.34 3.78
CA LEU A 122 -16.15 -9.68 4.51
C LEU A 122 -15.68 -8.40 5.20
N LEU A 123 -14.52 -8.43 5.86
CA LEU A 123 -13.95 -7.26 6.51
C LEU A 123 -13.62 -6.14 5.50
N VAL A 124 -13.05 -6.48 4.35
CA VAL A 124 -12.79 -5.52 3.26
C VAL A 124 -14.08 -4.91 2.75
N VAL A 125 -15.13 -5.71 2.55
CA VAL A 125 -16.46 -5.21 2.14
C VAL A 125 -17.05 -4.26 3.18
N VAL A 126 -17.02 -4.64 4.47
CA VAL A 126 -17.53 -3.78 5.55
C VAL A 126 -16.74 -2.48 5.64
N LEU A 127 -15.42 -2.51 5.50
CA LEU A 127 -14.59 -1.29 5.48
C LEU A 127 -14.90 -0.42 4.26
N ALA A 128 -15.09 -1.01 3.07
CA ALA A 128 -15.47 -0.26 1.88
C ALA A 128 -16.86 0.38 2.03
N LEU A 129 -17.82 -0.35 2.62
CA LEU A 129 -19.15 0.18 2.92
C LEU A 129 -19.09 1.29 3.98
N GLY A 130 -18.23 1.16 4.99
CA GLY A 130 -17.97 2.20 5.98
C GLY A 130 -17.36 3.45 5.36
N PHE A 131 -16.39 3.29 4.45
CA PHE A 131 -15.81 4.41 3.69
C PHE A 131 -16.84 5.09 2.77
N MET A 132 -17.79 4.34 2.22
CA MET A 132 -18.92 4.88 1.47
C MET A 132 -20.03 5.46 2.37
N GLY A 133 -19.88 5.37 3.70
CA GLY A 133 -20.85 5.84 4.68
C GLY A 133 -22.09 4.95 4.84
N ILE A 134 -22.17 3.79 4.18
CA ILE A 134 -23.37 2.94 4.19
C ILE A 134 -23.57 2.23 5.54
N VAL A 135 -22.47 1.93 6.26
CA VAL A 135 -22.49 1.21 7.54
C VAL A 135 -21.57 1.87 8.57
N ASP A 136 -22.02 1.95 9.82
CA ASP A 136 -21.16 2.39 10.92
C ASP A 136 -20.16 1.30 11.35
N VAL A 137 -18.87 1.61 11.26
CA VAL A 137 -17.79 0.70 11.64
C VAL A 137 -17.26 1.11 13.03
N PRO A 138 -17.40 0.24 14.06
CA PRO A 138 -16.93 0.55 15.40
C PRO A 138 -15.41 0.84 15.43
N GLY A 139 -15.02 1.97 16.03
CA GLY A 139 -13.62 2.36 16.20
C GLY A 139 -13.03 3.24 15.10
N ILE A 140 -13.76 3.47 14.00
CA ILE A 140 -13.48 4.54 13.05
C ILE A 140 -14.48 5.66 13.38
N PRO A 141 -14.04 6.88 13.74
CA PRO A 141 -14.96 8.00 13.85
C PRO A 141 -15.58 8.23 12.47
N ASN A 142 -16.84 7.81 12.31
CA ASN A 142 -17.67 8.23 11.20
C ASN A 142 -18.34 9.53 11.68
N ASP A 143 -17.86 10.64 11.15
CA ASP A 143 -18.35 11.97 11.49
C ASP A 143 -19.76 12.19 10.90
N GLY A 144 -20.77 11.46 11.40
CA GLY A 144 -22.19 11.75 11.13
C GLY A 144 -22.95 10.83 10.16
N GLY A 145 -22.56 9.56 10.00
CA GLY A 145 -23.31 8.60 9.17
C GLY A 145 -23.31 8.92 7.66
N PRO A 146 -24.06 8.16 6.83
CA PRO A 146 -24.15 8.42 5.39
C PRO A 146 -24.71 9.81 5.12
N VAL A 147 -24.09 10.56 4.20
CA VAL A 147 -24.65 11.83 3.70
C VAL A 147 -25.83 11.51 2.79
N PRO A 148 -27.06 11.99 3.09
CA PRO A 148 -28.21 11.73 2.23
C PRO A 148 -28.03 12.32 0.82
N GLY A 149 -28.48 11.59 -0.20
CA GLY A 149 -28.44 12.06 -1.60
C GLY A 149 -27.30 11.44 -2.41
N ASN A 150 -26.72 12.20 -3.34
CA ASN A 150 -25.68 11.72 -4.24
C ASN A 150 -24.59 12.78 -4.47
N ALA A 151 -23.33 12.37 -4.25
CA ALA A 151 -22.12 13.18 -4.42
C ALA A 151 -21.32 12.84 -5.70
N THR A 152 -21.79 11.87 -6.50
CA THR A 152 -21.05 11.34 -7.66
C THR A 152 -21.79 11.52 -8.97
N THR A 153 -23.11 11.34 -8.98
CA THR A 153 -23.92 11.34 -10.18
C THR A 153 -25.30 11.97 -9.97
N TYR A 154 -25.81 12.65 -10.98
CA TYR A 154 -27.19 13.13 -11.00
C TYR A 154 -27.80 12.95 -12.40
N GLN A 155 -28.90 12.20 -12.49
CA GLN A 155 -29.60 11.91 -13.76
C GLN A 155 -28.73 11.29 -14.88
N GLY A 156 -27.62 10.64 -14.51
CA GLY A 156 -26.64 10.07 -15.44
C GLY A 156 -25.44 10.97 -15.72
N LEU A 157 -25.43 12.19 -15.18
CA LEU A 157 -24.33 13.14 -15.28
C LEU A 157 -23.33 12.94 -14.15
N SER A 158 -22.03 13.07 -14.44
CA SER A 158 -20.96 13.01 -13.45
C SER A 158 -20.80 14.35 -12.71
N LEU A 159 -20.99 14.36 -11.39
CA LEU A 159 -20.88 15.59 -10.59
C LEU A 159 -19.44 16.13 -10.54
N SER A 160 -18.42 15.27 -10.54
CA SER A 160 -17.03 15.71 -10.64
C SER A 160 -16.71 16.38 -11.97
N THR A 161 -17.36 15.96 -13.05
CA THR A 161 -17.27 16.61 -14.37
C THR A 161 -18.06 17.94 -14.36
N VAL A 162 -19.22 18.00 -13.70
CA VAL A 162 -19.96 19.25 -13.47
C VAL A 162 -19.10 20.28 -12.72
N GLU A 163 -18.37 19.87 -11.68
CA GLU A 163 -17.45 20.76 -10.96
C GLU A 163 -16.31 21.29 -11.83
N ALA A 164 -15.74 20.44 -12.69
CA ALA A 164 -14.70 20.85 -13.63
C ALA A 164 -15.23 21.86 -14.65
N GLU A 165 -16.41 21.58 -15.22
CA GLU A 165 -17.10 22.50 -16.13
C GLU A 165 -17.55 23.80 -15.43
N TYR A 166 -17.94 23.73 -14.15
CA TYR A 166 -18.29 24.90 -13.34
C TYR A 166 -17.09 25.85 -13.21
N VAL A 167 -15.91 25.33 -12.90
CA VAL A 167 -14.68 26.12 -12.84
C VAL A 167 -14.29 26.66 -14.22
N SER A 168 -14.47 25.86 -15.29
CA SER A 168 -14.21 26.32 -16.65
C SER A 168 -15.13 27.48 -17.05
N GLU A 169 -16.43 27.40 -16.76
CA GLU A 169 -17.41 28.44 -17.06
C GLU A 169 -17.16 29.68 -16.19
N LEU A 170 -16.79 29.50 -14.92
CA LEU A 170 -16.37 30.59 -14.04
C LEU A 170 -15.15 31.32 -14.61
N ASN A 171 -14.12 30.60 -15.05
CA ASN A 171 -12.92 31.17 -15.65
C ASN A 171 -13.19 31.89 -16.97
N ALA A 172 -14.09 31.36 -17.81
CA ALA A 172 -14.51 32.06 -19.02
C ALA A 172 -15.10 33.45 -18.72
N ARG A 173 -15.89 33.55 -17.63
CA ARG A 173 -16.47 34.82 -17.17
C ARG A 173 -15.44 35.75 -16.54
N ARG A 174 -14.52 35.20 -15.74
CA ARG A 174 -13.38 35.95 -15.18
C ARG A 174 -12.53 36.58 -16.28
N ALA A 175 -12.16 35.79 -17.29
CA ALA A 175 -11.41 36.27 -18.44
C ALA A 175 -12.16 37.37 -19.22
N ALA A 176 -13.49 37.27 -19.34
CA ALA A 176 -14.32 38.31 -19.96
C ALA A 176 -14.31 39.64 -19.18
N ASN A 177 -14.05 39.60 -17.87
CA ASN A 177 -13.90 40.78 -17.00
C ASN A 177 -12.45 41.24 -16.85
N GLY A 178 -11.48 40.52 -17.45
CA GLY A 178 -10.05 40.81 -17.32
C GLY A 178 -9.38 40.21 -16.08
N ASP A 179 -10.05 39.33 -15.36
CA ASP A 179 -9.52 38.66 -14.17
C ASP A 179 -8.70 37.41 -14.56
N ALA A 180 -7.72 37.04 -13.73
CA ALA A 180 -6.91 35.83 -13.91
C ALA A 180 -7.72 34.55 -13.66
N ASN A 181 -7.37 33.44 -14.32
CA ASN A 181 -8.02 32.15 -14.11
C ASN A 181 -7.74 31.56 -12.72
N LEU A 182 -8.71 30.82 -12.20
CA LEU A 182 -8.56 29.96 -11.02
C LEU A 182 -8.17 28.54 -11.44
N THR A 183 -7.34 27.89 -10.63
CA THR A 183 -6.91 26.51 -10.79
C THR A 183 -7.54 25.66 -9.68
N ARG A 184 -8.07 24.49 -9.99
CA ARG A 184 -8.61 23.60 -8.94
C ARG A 184 -7.50 23.17 -8.00
N ASP A 185 -7.75 23.31 -6.71
CA ASP A 185 -6.88 22.85 -5.64
C ASP A 185 -7.58 21.74 -4.83
N GLN A 186 -6.83 20.67 -4.53
CA GLN A 186 -7.38 19.47 -3.91
C GLN A 186 -7.69 19.65 -2.42
N PRO A 187 -6.79 20.25 -1.60
CA PRO A 187 -7.12 20.66 -0.23
C PRO A 187 -8.38 21.53 -0.13
N LEU A 188 -8.50 22.58 -0.95
CA LEU A 188 -9.68 23.44 -0.98
C LEU A 188 -10.94 22.68 -1.42
N SER A 189 -10.83 21.79 -2.42
CA SER A 189 -11.96 20.96 -2.86
C SER A 189 -12.43 20.02 -1.74
N SER A 190 -11.49 19.44 -0.98
CA SER A 190 -11.80 18.57 0.16
C SER A 190 -12.48 19.33 1.31
N ALA A 191 -12.07 20.59 1.54
CA ALA A 191 -12.74 21.48 2.49
C ALA A 191 -14.16 21.82 2.02
N ALA A 192 -14.35 22.12 0.73
CA ALA A 192 -15.66 22.35 0.13
C ALA A 192 -16.58 21.12 0.28
N THR A 193 -16.08 19.91 -0.02
CA THR A 193 -16.82 18.65 0.14
C THR A 193 -17.25 18.43 1.58
N SER A 194 -16.33 18.56 2.54
CA SER A 194 -16.66 18.35 3.96
C SER A 194 -17.76 19.32 4.41
N PHE A 195 -17.62 20.60 4.06
CA PHE A 195 -18.59 21.62 4.43
C PHE A 195 -19.96 21.38 3.76
N ASN A 196 -19.96 20.99 2.48
CA ASN A 196 -21.20 20.74 1.75
C ASN A 196 -21.95 19.53 2.31
N GLN A 197 -21.22 18.46 2.63
CA GLN A 197 -21.77 17.25 3.24
C GLN A 197 -22.35 17.51 4.63
N ASP A 198 -21.66 18.29 5.47
CA ASP A 198 -22.18 18.69 6.79
C ASP A 198 -23.48 19.50 6.65
N ARG A 199 -23.59 20.38 5.63
CA ARG A 199 -24.84 21.11 5.35
C ARG A 199 -25.99 20.19 4.98
N VAL A 200 -25.72 19.21 4.12
CA VAL A 200 -26.74 18.25 3.68
C VAL A 200 -27.14 17.33 4.84
N ARG A 201 -26.18 16.89 5.66
CA ARG A 201 -26.47 16.11 6.87
C ARG A 201 -27.31 16.89 7.87
N ALA A 202 -27.06 18.18 8.07
CA ALA A 202 -27.86 18.98 8.99
C ALA A 202 -29.30 19.24 8.54
N GLU A 203 -29.55 19.18 7.23
CA GLU A 203 -30.89 19.41 6.66
C GLU A 203 -31.69 18.11 6.49
N TYR A 204 -31.05 17.03 6.04
CA TYR A 204 -31.72 15.78 5.64
C TYR A 204 -31.42 14.58 6.54
N ALA A 205 -30.56 14.74 7.53
CA ALA A 205 -30.28 13.75 8.57
C ALA A 205 -30.29 14.43 9.95
N ASP A 206 -30.19 13.64 11.02
CA ASP A 206 -30.03 14.18 12.38
C ASP A 206 -28.57 14.65 12.63
N GLY A 207 -27.92 15.21 11.62
CA GLY A 207 -26.52 15.66 11.67
C GLY A 207 -26.39 17.07 12.22
N GLU A 208 -25.21 17.39 12.75
CA GLU A 208 -24.88 18.78 13.11
C GLU A 208 -24.41 19.57 11.88
N GLY A 209 -24.73 20.87 11.88
CA GLY A 209 -24.30 21.80 10.85
C GLY A 209 -22.77 21.94 10.77
N PRO A 210 -22.25 22.52 9.68
CA PRO A 210 -20.82 22.63 9.46
C PRO A 210 -20.12 23.36 10.61
N ASN A 211 -19.03 22.80 11.12
CA ASN A 211 -18.18 23.49 12.08
C ASN A 211 -17.33 24.54 11.34
N SER A 212 -17.84 25.78 11.30
CA SER A 212 -17.20 26.90 10.61
C SER A 212 -15.76 27.16 11.05
N LYS A 213 -15.40 26.89 12.32
CA LYS A 213 -14.01 27.03 12.81
C LYS A 213 -13.10 25.92 12.31
N ALA A 214 -13.61 24.70 12.18
CA ALA A 214 -12.83 23.58 11.66
C ALA A 214 -12.61 23.73 10.15
N VAL A 215 -13.65 24.13 9.41
CA VAL A 215 -13.55 24.38 7.97
C VAL A 215 -12.71 25.62 7.69
N GLY A 216 -12.90 26.70 8.45
CA GLY A 216 -12.07 27.91 8.34
C GLY A 216 -10.58 27.59 8.42
N ARG A 217 -10.14 26.82 9.43
CA ARG A 217 -8.74 26.39 9.54
C ARG A 217 -8.23 25.65 8.30
N ARG A 218 -9.01 24.73 7.72
CA ARG A 218 -8.59 24.00 6.52
C ARG A 218 -8.48 24.89 5.29
N VAL A 219 -9.38 25.86 5.18
CA VAL A 219 -9.36 26.86 4.10
C VAL A 219 -8.16 27.79 4.30
N ASP A 220 -7.94 28.30 5.51
CA ASP A 220 -6.80 29.14 5.87
C ASP A 220 -5.47 28.41 5.60
N ASP A 221 -5.36 27.13 5.99
CA ASP A 221 -4.17 26.30 5.73
C ASP A 221 -3.88 26.15 4.23
N ALA A 222 -4.93 26.03 3.39
CA ALA A 222 -4.78 25.92 1.94
C ALA A 222 -4.48 27.27 1.27
N CYS A 223 -5.01 28.37 1.82
CA CYS A 223 -4.87 29.72 1.29
C CYS A 223 -3.62 30.46 1.78
N GLY A 224 -2.99 29.99 2.86
CA GLY A 224 -1.84 30.66 3.47
C GLY A 224 -2.22 32.07 3.93
N ASP A 225 -1.50 33.08 3.43
CA ASP A 225 -1.72 34.48 3.80
C ASP A 225 -2.83 35.18 2.98
N ALA A 226 -3.47 34.47 2.04
CA ALA A 226 -4.54 35.03 1.22
C ALA A 226 -5.89 35.03 1.95
N ASP A 227 -6.66 36.10 1.78
CA ASP A 227 -8.02 36.20 2.31
C ASP A 227 -8.96 35.25 1.56
N PRO A 228 -9.60 34.27 2.24
CA PRO A 228 -10.48 33.33 1.57
C PRO A 228 -11.83 33.93 1.20
N ALA A 229 -12.24 33.70 -0.04
CA ALA A 229 -13.58 33.94 -0.53
C ALA A 229 -14.40 32.66 -0.46
N SER A 230 -15.65 32.75 0.01
CA SER A 230 -16.58 31.62 0.03
C SER A 230 -17.89 31.97 -0.67
N VAL A 231 -18.43 30.98 -1.38
CA VAL A 231 -19.76 31.05 -1.99
C VAL A 231 -20.48 29.75 -1.72
N ILE A 232 -21.64 29.87 -1.10
CA ILE A 232 -22.40 28.76 -0.54
C ILE A 232 -23.85 29.01 -0.93
N PHE A 233 -24.42 28.13 -1.75
CA PHE A 233 -25.81 28.25 -2.16
C PHE A 233 -26.44 26.89 -2.38
N ALA A 234 -27.75 26.88 -2.56
CA ALA A 234 -28.50 25.72 -2.99
C ALA A 234 -29.49 26.15 -4.06
N VAL A 235 -29.65 25.33 -5.10
CA VAL A 235 -30.67 25.53 -6.13
C VAL A 235 -31.62 24.35 -6.11
N GLU A 236 -32.92 24.62 -6.20
CA GLU A 236 -33.87 23.56 -6.47
C GLU A 236 -33.71 23.14 -7.93
N ALA A 237 -33.56 21.84 -8.20
CA ALA A 237 -33.65 21.34 -9.56
C ALA A 237 -35.03 21.73 -10.13
N GLY A 238 -35.04 22.69 -11.06
CA GLY A 238 -36.28 23.23 -11.63
C GLY A 238 -36.60 24.70 -11.32
N GLN A 239 -35.81 25.41 -10.52
CA GLN A 239 -35.95 26.88 -10.45
C GLN A 239 -35.25 27.57 -11.64
N GLY A 240 -35.95 27.47 -12.77
CA GLY A 240 -35.72 28.13 -14.05
C GLY A 240 -36.67 27.54 -15.08
N GLN A 241 -37.76 28.24 -15.41
CA GLN A 241 -38.87 27.95 -16.37
C GLN A 241 -39.39 26.52 -16.63
N ASP A 242 -38.78 25.44 -16.13
CA ASP A 242 -39.26 24.08 -16.30
C ASP A 242 -38.68 23.19 -15.19
N ALA A 243 -39.54 22.78 -14.26
CA ALA A 243 -39.25 21.73 -13.26
C ALA A 243 -39.02 20.33 -13.88
N SER A 244 -39.00 20.27 -15.21
CA SER A 244 -38.68 19.12 -16.06
C SER A 244 -37.29 19.21 -16.68
N GLN A 245 -36.48 20.23 -16.39
CA GLN A 245 -35.13 20.38 -16.94
C GLN A 245 -34.21 19.25 -16.44
N ARG A 246 -34.21 18.17 -17.20
CA ARG A 246 -33.07 17.30 -17.33
C ARG A 246 -31.95 18.16 -17.88
N PHE A 247 -30.80 18.19 -17.20
CA PHE A 247 -29.63 18.79 -17.81
C PHE A 247 -29.17 17.85 -18.95
N ASP A 248 -29.05 18.39 -20.15
CA ASP A 248 -28.65 17.60 -21.33
C ASP A 248 -27.18 17.16 -21.27
N SER A 249 -26.38 17.83 -20.44
CA SER A 249 -24.96 17.54 -20.21
C SER A 249 -24.46 18.15 -18.91
N GLU A 250 -23.30 17.71 -18.44
CA GLU A 250 -22.58 18.26 -17.30
C GLU A 250 -22.27 19.74 -17.48
N ARG A 251 -21.90 20.14 -18.70
CA ARG A 251 -21.64 21.53 -19.06
C ARG A 251 -22.89 22.40 -18.94
N ALA A 252 -24.04 21.90 -19.38
CA ALA A 252 -25.31 22.62 -19.25
C ALA A 252 -25.69 22.82 -17.77
N MET A 253 -25.49 21.79 -16.95
CA MET A 253 -25.68 21.89 -15.49
C MET A 253 -24.73 22.92 -14.87
N ALA A 254 -23.44 22.86 -15.19
CA ALA A 254 -22.44 23.82 -14.73
C ALA A 254 -22.81 25.26 -15.10
N GLN A 255 -23.22 25.51 -16.35
CA GLN A 255 -23.67 26.83 -16.81
C GLN A 255 -24.88 27.35 -16.06
N ALA A 256 -25.86 26.47 -15.76
CA ALA A 256 -27.01 26.81 -14.94
C ALA A 256 -26.59 27.19 -13.52
N LEU A 257 -25.68 26.44 -12.89
CA LEU A 257 -25.17 26.72 -11.55
C LEU A 257 -24.40 28.05 -11.47
N VAL A 258 -23.49 28.33 -12.42
CA VAL A 258 -22.77 29.62 -12.46
C VAL A 258 -23.74 30.78 -12.74
N SER A 259 -24.83 30.55 -13.46
CA SER A 259 -25.85 31.57 -13.70
C SER A 259 -26.75 31.79 -12.48
N ALA A 260 -27.11 30.74 -11.75
CA ALA A 260 -27.85 30.82 -10.51
C ALA A 260 -27.05 31.57 -9.43
N TYR A 261 -25.74 31.32 -9.36
CA TYR A 261 -24.83 32.09 -8.51
C TYR A 261 -24.99 33.60 -8.72
N ARG A 262 -24.99 34.10 -9.96
CA ARG A 262 -25.10 35.55 -10.25
C ARG A 262 -26.39 36.19 -9.76
N ASN A 263 -27.46 35.41 -9.67
CA ASN A 263 -28.75 35.90 -9.20
C ASN A 263 -28.85 35.88 -7.67
N SER A 264 -27.85 35.32 -6.98
CA SER A 264 -27.77 35.38 -5.52
C SER A 264 -27.45 36.80 -5.06
N PRO A 265 -28.15 37.33 -4.03
CA PRO A 265 -27.81 38.64 -3.45
C PRO A 265 -26.39 38.71 -2.87
N ASP A 266 -25.79 37.55 -2.55
CA ASP A 266 -24.40 37.42 -2.06
C ASP A 266 -23.37 37.22 -3.19
N ALA A 267 -23.81 37.30 -4.45
CA ALA A 267 -22.95 37.15 -5.62
C ALA A 267 -21.92 38.26 -5.91
N PRO A 268 -22.00 39.51 -5.40
CA PRO A 268 -21.12 40.55 -5.88
C PRO A 268 -19.81 40.62 -5.08
N ALA A 269 -18.69 40.60 -5.81
CA ALA A 269 -17.31 40.99 -5.44
C ALA A 269 -16.36 39.93 -4.88
N SER A 270 -16.83 38.81 -4.33
CA SER A 270 -15.94 37.85 -3.61
C SER A 270 -14.87 37.19 -4.50
N PHE A 271 -15.10 37.03 -5.80
CA PHE A 271 -14.11 36.37 -6.68
C PHE A 271 -13.27 37.30 -7.55
N ALA A 272 -13.58 38.60 -7.68
CA ALA A 272 -12.76 39.49 -8.51
C ALA A 272 -11.34 39.68 -7.95
N ASN A 273 -11.11 39.37 -6.66
CA ASN A 273 -9.87 39.66 -5.95
C ASN A 273 -9.27 38.45 -5.23
N THR A 274 -9.31 37.27 -5.85
CA THR A 274 -8.63 36.06 -5.37
C THR A 274 -7.13 36.16 -5.68
N SER A 275 -6.29 36.31 -4.66
CA SER A 275 -4.84 36.63 -4.77
C SER A 275 -3.92 35.45 -5.13
N ASN A 276 -4.32 34.21 -4.86
CA ASN A 276 -3.54 32.99 -5.11
C ASN A 276 -4.00 32.21 -6.35
N GLY A 277 -5.20 32.47 -6.87
CA GLY A 277 -5.66 31.89 -8.13
C GLY A 277 -6.00 30.38 -8.05
N ILE A 278 -6.38 29.90 -6.88
CA ILE A 278 -6.81 28.53 -6.58
C ILE A 278 -8.30 28.48 -6.14
N VAL A 279 -8.95 27.34 -6.38
CA VAL A 279 -10.37 27.15 -6.06
C VAL A 279 -10.68 25.72 -5.68
N GLY A 280 -11.54 25.54 -4.68
CA GLY A 280 -12.22 24.30 -4.35
C GLY A 280 -13.71 24.44 -4.60
N VAL A 281 -14.30 23.46 -5.29
CA VAL A 281 -15.75 23.38 -5.54
C VAL A 281 -16.21 21.97 -5.24
N ASP A 282 -17.37 21.87 -4.60
CA ASP A 282 -18.11 20.63 -4.41
C ASP A 282 -19.58 20.83 -4.79
N VAL A 283 -20.15 19.84 -5.49
CA VAL A 283 -21.56 19.78 -5.84
C VAL A 283 -22.18 18.50 -5.28
N HIS A 284 -23.23 18.66 -4.47
CA HIS A 284 -23.96 17.54 -3.87
C HIS A 284 -25.45 17.66 -4.15
N VAL A 285 -26.11 16.55 -4.51
CA VAL A 285 -27.56 16.54 -4.75
C VAL A 285 -28.27 15.83 -3.60
N ALA A 286 -29.16 16.55 -2.93
CA ALA A 286 -29.97 16.05 -1.83
C ALA A 286 -31.09 15.10 -2.30
N PRO A 287 -31.72 14.33 -1.40
CA PRO A 287 -32.77 13.37 -1.75
C PRO A 287 -34.00 13.96 -2.45
N ASP A 288 -34.31 15.24 -2.20
CA ASP A 288 -35.40 15.97 -2.83
C ASP A 288 -35.02 16.56 -4.21
N GLY A 289 -33.79 16.33 -4.66
CA GLY A 289 -33.26 16.86 -5.91
C GLY A 289 -32.66 18.26 -5.81
N ARG A 290 -32.60 18.86 -4.62
CA ARG A 290 -31.92 20.15 -4.42
C ARG A 290 -30.41 19.99 -4.57
N ILE A 291 -29.78 20.88 -5.33
CA ILE A 291 -28.34 20.86 -5.61
C ILE A 291 -27.66 21.87 -4.71
N TYR A 292 -26.78 21.39 -3.85
CA TYR A 292 -25.96 22.18 -2.93
C TYR A 292 -24.59 22.42 -3.55
N VAL A 293 -24.19 23.68 -3.63
CA VAL A 293 -22.88 24.09 -4.15
C VAL A 293 -22.12 24.81 -3.07
N THR A 294 -20.89 24.35 -2.82
CA THR A 294 -19.94 25.03 -1.95
C THR A 294 -18.68 25.32 -2.74
N GLN A 295 -18.23 26.57 -2.68
CA GLN A 295 -17.02 27.04 -3.34
C GLN A 295 -16.17 27.84 -2.35
N PHE A 296 -14.88 27.53 -2.32
CA PHE A 296 -13.84 28.31 -1.65
C PHE A 296 -12.79 28.73 -2.66
N ALA A 297 -12.32 29.97 -2.62
CA ALA A 297 -11.24 30.43 -3.48
C ALA A 297 -10.33 31.42 -2.77
N CYS A 298 -9.09 31.37 -3.17
CA CYS A 298 -8.00 32.27 -2.82
C CYS A 298 -7.21 32.41 -4.11
#